data_AF-A0A1H9GEZ0-F1
#
_entry.id   AF-A0A1H9GEZ0-F1
#
_cell.length_a   1.000
_cell.length_b   1.000
_cell.length_c   1.000
_cell.angle_alpha   90.00
_cell.angle_beta   90.00
_cell.angle_gamma   90.00
#
_symmetry.space_group_name_H-M   'P 1'
#
loop_
_entity.id
_entity.type
_entity.pdbx_description
1 polymer ?
#
loop_
_entity_poly.entity_id
_entity_poly.type
_entity_poly.pdbx_seq_one_letter_code
_entity_poly.pdbx_strand_id
1 'polypeptide(L)'
;MDKKTKEKLAKTIKICQALLNDEPLDLCDGEIDCIPRYLDIKSPSSAKKQGLVLKRGAKPIGEYSWQLPAGGRAYGKLYLGARFKSKEA
;
A
#
# COMPACT_ATOMS: atom_id res chain seq x y z
N MET A 1 10.77 11.40 -22.90
CA MET A 1 10.39 10.57 -21.74
C MET A 1 10.52 9.12 -22.15
N ASP A 2 11.26 8.32 -21.41
CA ASP A 2 11.42 6.90 -21.71
C ASP A 2 10.14 6.10 -21.38
N LYS A 3 10.00 4.92 -21.99
CA LYS A 3 8.82 4.06 -21.87
C LYS A 3 8.52 3.68 -20.42
N LYS A 4 9.56 3.37 -19.63
CA LYS A 4 9.43 2.93 -18.23
C LYS A 4 8.93 4.05 -17.33
N THR A 5 9.42 5.27 -17.53
CA THR A 5 8.91 6.45 -16.82
C THR A 5 7.44 6.71 -17.15
N LYS A 6 7.04 6.57 -18.41
CA LYS A 6 5.63 6.72 -18.83
C LYS A 6 4.72 5.69 -18.14
N GLU A 7 5.13 4.43 -18.12
CA GLU A 7 4.38 3.34 -17.48
C GLU A 7 4.26 3.54 -15.97
N LYS A 8 5.35 3.92 -15.30
CA LYS A 8 5.34 4.24 -13.87
C LYS A 8 4.38 5.38 -13.58
N LEU A 9 4.45 6.48 -14.34
CA LEU A 9 3.58 7.63 -14.15
C LEU A 9 2.09 7.26 -14.35
N ALA A 10 1.78 6.50 -15.41
CA ALA A 10 0.42 6.03 -15.67
C ALA A 10 -0.12 5.16 -14.52
N LYS A 11 0.71 4.26 -13.98
CA LYS A 11 0.31 3.43 -12.83
C LYS A 11 0.12 4.27 -11.57
N THR A 12 1.02 5.22 -11.28
CA THR A 12 0.87 6.15 -10.16
C THR A 12 -0.43 6.95 -10.25
N ILE A 13 -0.74 7.49 -11.43
CA ILE A 13 -2.01 8.22 -11.67
C ILE A 13 -3.20 7.31 -11.38
N LYS A 14 -3.21 6.07 -11.89
CA LYS A 14 -4.29 5.11 -11.65
C LYS A 14 -4.48 4.81 -10.17
N ILE A 15 -3.39 4.64 -9.42
CA ILE A 15 -3.44 4.42 -7.97
C ILE A 15 -4.06 5.64 -7.28
N CYS A 16 -3.63 6.85 -7.62
CA CYS A 16 -4.20 8.07 -7.05
C CYS A 16 -5.70 8.22 -7.36
N GLN A 17 -6.12 7.90 -8.58
CA GLN A 17 -7.53 7.95 -8.98
C GLN A 17 -8.38 6.97 -8.18
N ALA A 18 -7.93 5.71 -8.05
CA ALA A 18 -8.63 4.72 -7.24
C ALA A 18 -8.78 5.17 -5.78
N LEU A 19 -7.73 5.77 -5.19
CA LEU A 19 -7.80 6.32 -3.84
C LEU A 19 -8.78 7.50 -3.71
N LEU A 20 -8.85 8.37 -4.71
CA LEU A 20 -9.81 9.49 -4.72
C LEU A 20 -11.26 9.01 -4.86
N ASN A 21 -11.46 7.87 -5.52
CA ASN A 21 -12.77 7.27 -5.75
C ASN A 21 -13.18 6.26 -4.66
N ASP A 22 -12.39 6.07 -3.61
CA ASP A 22 -12.56 5.02 -2.60
C ASP A 22 -12.65 3.59 -3.21
N GLU A 23 -11.97 3.38 -4.34
CA GLU A 23 -11.88 2.08 -5.00
C GLU A 23 -10.78 1.22 -4.36
N PRO A 24 -11.01 -0.10 -4.18
CA PRO A 24 -10.02 -1.00 -3.64
C PRO A 24 -8.80 -1.11 -4.57
N LEU A 25 -7.62 -0.88 -4.02
CA LEU A 25 -6.36 -1.12 -4.72
C LEU A 25 -5.98 -2.59 -4.68
N ASP A 26 -5.65 -3.18 -5.82
CA ASP A 26 -4.96 -4.47 -5.90
C ASP A 26 -3.61 -4.25 -6.56
N LEU A 27 -2.53 -4.51 -5.82
CA LEU A 27 -1.16 -4.22 -6.22
C LEU A 27 -0.30 -5.48 -6.21
N CYS A 28 0.56 -5.60 -7.21
CA CYS A 28 1.55 -6.67 -7.32
C CYS A 28 2.96 -6.20 -6.96
N ASP A 29 3.92 -7.13 -6.90
CA ASP A 29 5.35 -6.83 -6.80
C ASP A 29 5.80 -5.81 -7.86
N GLY A 30 6.55 -4.80 -7.40
CA GLY A 30 7.02 -3.68 -8.21
C GLY A 30 5.99 -2.55 -8.40
N GLU A 31 4.69 -2.80 -8.18
CA GLU A 31 3.66 -1.75 -8.25
C GLU A 31 3.58 -0.92 -6.97
N ILE A 32 4.05 -1.48 -5.84
CA ILE A 32 4.14 -0.76 -4.57
C ILE A 32 5.04 0.49 -4.67
N ASP A 33 6.07 0.46 -5.53
CA ASP A 33 6.95 1.61 -5.80
C ASP A 33 6.30 2.71 -6.63
N CYS A 34 5.11 2.46 -7.18
CA CYS A 34 4.29 3.45 -7.88
C CYS A 34 3.37 4.21 -6.93
N ILE A 35 3.24 3.77 -5.67
CA ILE A 35 2.50 4.49 -4.65
C ILE A 35 3.27 5.76 -4.26
N PRO A 36 2.62 6.95 -4.26
CA PRO A 36 3.25 8.15 -3.77
C PRO A 36 3.66 8.05 -2.29
N ARG A 37 4.95 8.30 -2.00
CA ARG A 37 5.52 8.14 -0.64
C ARG A 37 4.82 8.99 0.42
N TYR A 38 4.30 10.16 0.06
CA TYR A 38 3.61 11.05 1.00
C TYR A 38 2.31 10.47 1.57
N LEU A 39 1.75 9.41 0.97
CA LEU A 39 0.56 8.73 1.48
C LEU A 39 0.85 7.82 2.69
N ASP A 40 2.12 7.53 2.96
CA ASP A 40 2.59 6.67 4.06
C ASP A 40 1.80 5.35 4.16
N ILE A 41 1.58 4.70 3.02
CA ILE A 41 0.84 3.44 2.96
C ILE A 41 1.69 2.32 3.57
N LYS A 42 1.09 1.57 4.49
CA LYS A 42 1.79 0.50 5.20
C LYS A 42 0.87 -0.68 5.50
N SER A 43 1.47 -1.86 5.58
CA SER A 43 0.81 -3.05 6.10
C SER A 43 0.82 -3.05 7.64
N PRO A 44 -0.11 -3.74 8.31
CA PRO A 44 -0.10 -3.88 9.77
C PRO A 44 1.21 -4.45 10.31
N SER A 45 1.82 -5.40 9.59
CA SER A 45 3.10 -6.00 9.96
C SER A 45 4.25 -4.98 9.91
N SER A 46 4.26 -4.10 8.90
CA SER A 46 5.24 -3.03 8.80
C SER A 46 5.03 -1.98 9.90
N ALA A 47 3.78 -1.57 10.13
CA ALA A 47 3.41 -0.64 11.18
C ALA A 47 3.80 -1.14 12.58
N LYS A 48 3.61 -2.43 12.86
CA LYS A 48 3.99 -3.04 14.14
C LYS A 48 5.48 -2.92 14.43
N LYS A 49 6.34 -3.02 13.41
CA LYS A 49 7.81 -2.81 13.56
C LYS A 49 8.16 -1.36 13.94
N GLN A 50 7.26 -0.41 13.65
CA GLN A 50 7.39 1.01 14.00
C GLN A 50 6.69 1.35 15.33
N GLY A 51 6.24 0.35 16.11
CA GLY A 51 5.50 0.60 17.36
C GLY A 51 4.08 1.13 17.14
N LEU A 52 3.53 0.98 15.92
CA LEU A 52 2.20 1.46 15.57
C LEU A 52 1.16 0.32 15.61
N VAL A 53 -0.06 0.69 15.96
CA VAL A 53 -1.24 -0.20 15.92
C VAL A 53 -2.34 0.43 15.10
N LEU A 54 -3.15 -0.41 14.47
CA LEU A 54 -4.26 0.04 13.64
C LEU A 54 -5.35 0.67 14.54
N LYS A 55 -5.90 1.81 14.14
CA LYS A 55 -7.07 2.41 14.80
C LYS A 55 -8.28 1.48 14.63
N ARG A 56 -9.12 1.40 15.67
CA ARG A 56 -10.34 0.58 15.64
C ARG A 56 -11.23 1.01 14.47
N GLY A 57 -11.73 0.04 13.71
CA GLY A 57 -12.61 0.28 12.56
C GLY A 57 -11.91 0.84 11.31
N ALA A 58 -10.57 0.91 11.29
CA ALA A 58 -9.85 1.31 10.09
C ALA A 58 -10.13 0.34 8.93
N LYS A 59 -10.54 0.90 7.78
CA LYS A 59 -10.76 0.15 6.56
C LYS A 59 -9.46 0.03 5.75
N PRO A 60 -9.18 -1.14 5.17
CA PRO A 60 -8.08 -1.27 4.22
C PRO A 60 -8.39 -0.44 2.98
N ILE A 61 -7.35 0.11 2.36
CA ILE A 61 -7.43 0.78 1.05
C ILE A 61 -7.22 -0.20 -0.11
N GLY A 62 -6.82 -1.43 0.20
CA GLY A 62 -6.51 -2.43 -0.80
C GLY A 62 -5.69 -3.58 -0.26
N GLU A 63 -5.25 -4.43 -1.17
CA GLU A 63 -4.38 -5.57 -0.94
C GLU A 63 -3.12 -5.48 -1.80
N TYR A 64 -2.04 -6.03 -1.27
CA TYR A 64 -0.76 -6.18 -1.94
C TYR A 64 -0.40 -7.65 -1.98
N SER A 65 -0.06 -8.15 -3.16
CA SER A 65 0.42 -9.51 -3.39
C SER A 65 1.89 -9.51 -3.78
N TRP A 66 2.64 -10.44 -3.18
CA TRP A 66 4.07 -10.63 -3.48
C TRP A 66 4.42 -12.11 -3.61
N GLN A 67 5.47 -12.38 -4.38
CA GLN A 67 5.99 -13.71 -4.56
C GLN A 67 6.91 -14.10 -3.39
N LEU A 68 6.69 -15.29 -2.85
CA LEU A 68 7.56 -15.82 -1.79
C LEU A 68 8.82 -16.44 -2.40
N PRO A 69 10.00 -16.32 -1.74
CA PRO A 69 11.25 -16.90 -2.23
C PRO A 69 11.20 -18.42 -2.46
N ALA A 70 10.42 -19.13 -1.64
CA ALA A 70 10.26 -20.59 -1.74
C ALA A 70 9.15 -21.02 -2.73
N GLY A 71 8.59 -20.08 -3.50
CA GLY A 71 7.42 -20.30 -4.34
C GLY A 71 6.10 -19.96 -3.64
N GLY A 72 5.08 -19.66 -4.44
CA GLY A 72 3.76 -19.24 -3.97
C GLY A 72 3.57 -17.72 -3.89
N ARG A 73 2.33 -17.31 -3.60
CA ARG A 73 1.93 -15.91 -3.43
C ARG A 73 1.49 -15.67 -1.99
N ALA A 74 1.98 -14.57 -1.41
CA ALA A 74 1.50 -14.02 -0.16
C ALA A 74 0.72 -12.75 -0.43
N TYR A 75 -0.16 -12.41 0.52
CA TYR A 75 -1.07 -11.29 0.43
C TYR A 75 -1.04 -10.50 1.74
N GLY A 76 -1.26 -9.19 1.64
CA GLY A 76 -1.28 -8.30 2.78
C GLY A 76 -2.16 -7.10 2.54
N LYS A 77 -2.97 -6.75 3.53
CA LYS A 77 -3.82 -5.57 3.50
C LYS A 77 -2.99 -4.30 3.63
N LEU A 78 -3.33 -3.30 2.85
CA LEU A 78 -2.74 -1.97 2.87
C LEU A 78 -3.66 -0.98 3.56
N TYR A 79 -3.07 -0.06 4.31
CA TYR A 79 -3.76 1.00 5.02
C TYR A 79 -2.96 2.30 4.89
N LEU A 80 -3.66 3.44 4.89
CA LEU A 80 -3.02 4.75 5.00
C LEU A 80 -2.37 4.92 6.38
N GLY A 81 -1.21 5.58 6.44
CA GLY A 81 -0.48 5.83 7.69
C GLY A 81 -1.33 6.52 8.76
N ALA A 82 -2.19 7.45 8.35
CA ALA A 82 -3.15 8.14 9.23
C ALA A 82 -4.15 7.22 9.96
N ARG A 83 -4.29 5.96 9.51
CA ARG A 83 -5.14 4.92 10.13
C ARG A 83 -4.43 4.18 11.26
N PHE A 84 -3.16 4.47 11.52
CA PHE A 84 -2.42 3.92 12.63
C PHE A 84 -2.28 4.95 13.76
N LYS A 85 -2.03 4.46 14.98
CA LYS A 85 -1.68 5.25 16.15
C LYS A 85 -0.51 4.60 16.87
N SER A 86 0.22 5.37 17.70
CA SER A 86 1.23 4.78 18.57
C SER A 86 0.59 3.76 19.50
N LYS A 87 1.27 2.63 19.73
CA LYS A 87 0.83 1.62 20.70
C LYS A 87 0.76 2.17 22.12
N GLU A 88 1.58 3.17 22.42
CA GLU A 88 1.70 3.81 23.73
C GLU A 88 0.73 4.97 23.93
N ALA A 89 -0.13 5.26 22.93
CA ALA A 89 -1.11 6.35 22.93
C ALA A 89 -2.56 5.89 23.04
#